data_AF-A0A1I7BC63-F1
#
_entry.id   AF-A0A1I7BC63-F1
#
_cell.length_a   1.000
_cell.length_b   1.000
_cell.length_c   1.000
_cell.angle_alpha   90.00
_cell.angle_beta   90.00
_cell.angle_gamma   90.00
#
_symmetry.space_group_name_H-M   'P 1'
#
loop_
_entity.id
_entity.type
_entity.pdbx_description
1 polymer ?
#
loop_
_entity_poly.entity_id
_entity_poly.type
_entity_poly.pdbx_seq_one_letter_code
_entity_poly.pdbx_strand_id
1 'polypeptide(L)' 'MDFLILFSSRHRVVIEVDGKQHYADGDKASPALYSETVAEDRWLRLAGYEVYRFGGAELIKDRANKVLADFFDQLAERMR' A
#
# COMPACT_ATOMS: atom_id res chain seq x y z
N MET A 1 1.86 2.15 7.64
CA MET A 1 0.63 1.33 7.60
C MET A 1 -0.61 2.18 7.80
N ASP A 2 -1.49 2.16 6.80
CA ASP A 2 -2.75 2.92 6.82
C ASP A 2 -3.96 2.02 7.08
N PHE A 3 -4.05 0.86 6.42
CA PHE A 3 -5.17 -0.07 6.58
C PHE A 3 -4.70 -1.53 6.71
N LEU A 4 -5.39 -2.29 7.57
CA LEU A 4 -5.21 -3.73 7.75
C LEU A 4 -6.56 -4.44 7.55
N ILE A 5 -6.59 -5.44 6.67
CA ILE A 5 -7.76 -6.29 6.42
C ILE A 5 -7.41 -7.73 6.79
N LEU A 6 -8.24 -8.33 7.63
CA LEU A 6 -8.12 -9.72 8.06
C LEU A 6 -9.23 -10.54 7.38
N PHE A 7 -8.93 -11.19 6.26
CA PHE A 7 -9.88 -12.06 5.56
C PHE A 7 -10.00 -13.42 6.26
N SER A 8 -8.89 -13.94 6.77
CA SER A 8 -8.83 -15.16 7.58
C SER A 8 -7.55 -15.18 8.42
N SER A 9 -7.33 -16.25 9.19
CA SER A 9 -6.06 -16.44 9.90
C SER A 9 -4.85 -16.58 8.97
N ARG A 10 -5.07 -16.89 7.69
CA ARG A 10 -4.02 -17.08 6.67
C ARG A 10 -3.89 -15.90 5.71
N HIS A 11 -4.94 -15.09 5.54
CA HIS A 11 -4.96 -13.97 4.62
C HIS A 11 -5.07 -12.64 5.38
N ARG A 12 -3.93 -11.95 5.49
CA ARG A 12 -3.78 -10.67 6.17
C ARG A 12 -3.21 -9.67 5.18
N VAL A 13 -3.99 -8.65 4.86
CA VAL A 13 -3.66 -7.69 3.80
C VAL A 13 -3.38 -6.34 4.44
N VAL A 14 -2.24 -5.75 4.11
CA VAL A 14 -1.92 -4.35 4.42
C VAL A 14 -2.10 -3.52 3.16
N ILE A 15 -2.81 -2.41 3.28
CA ILE A 15 -2.93 -1.41 2.22
C ILE A 15 -2.30 -0.11 2.72
N GLU A 16 -1.40 0.45 1.92
CA GLU A 16 -0.76 1.74 2.20
C GLU A 16 -0.97 2.74 1.06
N VAL A 17 -0.98 4.02 1.41
CA VAL A 17 -1.09 5.15 0.50
C VAL A 17 0.18 5.98 0.58
N ASP A 18 1.05 5.84 -0.40
CA ASP A 18 2.33 6.51 -0.44
C ASP A 18 2.27 7.90 -1.05
N GLY A 19 2.74 8.89 -0.32
CA GLY A 19 2.95 10.24 -0.81
C GLY A 19 4.36 10.74 -0.52
N LYS A 20 4.66 11.97 -0.95
CA LYS A 20 5.98 12.58 -0.74
C LYS A 20 6.40 12.59 0.73
N GLN A 21 5.44 12.65 1.65
CA GLN A 21 5.68 12.59 3.09
C GLN A 21 6.34 11.28 3.56
N HIS A 22 6.34 10.21 2.75
CA HIS A 22 6.96 8.93 3.09
C HIS A 22 8.37 8.76 2.52
N TYR A 23 8.75 9.49 1.47
CA TYR A 23 10.04 9.27 0.78
C TYR A 23 10.83 10.55 0.49
N ALA A 24 10.32 11.72 0.89
CA ALA A 24 10.96 13.01 0.65
C ALA A 24 11.22 13.75 1.97
N ASP A 25 12.31 14.51 2.00
CA ASP A 25 12.57 15.54 3.00
C ASP A 25 12.08 16.87 2.42
N GLY A 26 10.93 17.34 2.90
CA GLY A 26 10.17 18.43 2.28
C GLY A 26 9.74 18.08 0.85
N ASP A 27 10.28 18.79 -0.13
CA ASP A 27 10.01 18.56 -1.55
C ASP A 27 11.13 17.79 -2.28
N LYS A 28 12.17 17.37 -1.56
CA LYS A 28 13.30 16.64 -2.14
C LYS A 28 13.23 15.15 -1.80
N ALA A 29 13.15 14.31 -2.83
CA ALA A 29 13.21 12.86 -2.66
C ALA A 29 14.50 12.44 -1.91
N SER A 30 14.35 11.54 -0.95
CA SER A 30 15.43 11.02 -0.11
C SER A 30 15.57 9.52 -0.32
N PRO A 31 16.70 9.06 -0.91
CA PRO A 31 16.97 7.62 -1.04
C PRO A 31 17.00 6.89 0.31
N ALA A 32 17.38 7.58 1.39
CA ALA A 32 17.38 7.01 2.74
C ALA A 32 15.96 6.71 3.22
N LEU A 33 15.05 7.70 3.17
CA LEU A 33 13.64 7.51 3.53
C LEU A 33 12.98 6.45 2.64
N TYR A 34 13.27 6.48 1.33
CA TYR A 34 12.81 5.42 0.44
C TYR A 34 13.33 4.03 0.86
N SER A 35 14.60 3.91 1.28
CA SER A 35 15.14 2.63 1.72
C SER A 35 14.46 2.08 2.98
N GLU A 36 14.01 2.97 3.87
CA GLU A 36 13.24 2.62 5.07
C GLU A 36 11.87 2.06 4.70
N THR A 37 11.12 2.73 3.81
CA THR A 37 9.79 2.24 3.40
C THR A 37 9.86 0.89 2.68
N VAL A 38 10.88 0.66 1.85
CA VAL A 38 11.10 -0.65 1.22
C VAL A 38 11.52 -1.70 2.26
N ALA A 39 12.26 -1.33 3.32
CA ALA A 39 12.59 -2.24 4.41
C ALA A 39 11.35 -2.66 5.21
N GLU A 40 10.44 -1.72 5.48
CA GLU A 40 9.16 -1.99 6.13
C GLU A 40 8.26 -2.92 5.29
N ASP A 41 8.15 -2.67 3.97
CA ASP A 41 7.42 -3.57 3.06
C ASP A 41 7.95 -5.00 3.14
N ARG A 42 9.28 -5.19 3.08
CA ARG A 42 9.89 -6.51 3.22
C ARG A 42 9.59 -7.15 4.56
N TRP A 43 9.65 -6.38 5.65
CA TRP A 43 9.37 -6.89 6.99
C TRP A 43 7.92 -7.38 7.12
N LEU A 44 6.95 -6.61 6.62
CA LEU A 44 5.54 -7.01 6.59
C LEU A 44 5.32 -8.28 5.75
N ARG A 45 5.93 -8.35 4.56
CA ARG A 45 5.85 -9.55 3.71
C ARG A 45 6.43 -10.79 4.40
N LEU A 46 7.59 -10.65 5.04
CA LEU A 46 8.22 -11.74 5.81
C LEU A 46 7.39 -12.15 7.03
N ALA A 47 6.67 -11.21 7.64
CA ALA A 47 5.71 -11.48 8.72
C ALA A 47 4.41 -12.15 8.23
N GLY A 48 4.27 -12.40 6.91
CA GLY A 48 3.15 -13.09 6.29
C GLY A 48 1.95 -12.19 6.00
N TYR A 49 2.20 -10.92 5.69
CA TYR A 49 1.20 -9.99 5.17
C TYR A 49 1.33 -9.86 3.64
N GLU A 50 0.19 -9.72 2.97
CA GLU A 50 0.14 -9.27 1.57
C GLU A 50 0.05 -7.75 1.57
N VAL A 51 1.06 -7.07 1.01
CA VAL A 51 1.14 -5.60 1.02
C VAL A 51 0.82 -5.05 -0.38
N TYR A 52 -0.14 -4.11 -0.43
CA TYR A 52 -0.49 -3.34 -1.62
C TYR A 52 -0.33 -1.85 -1.34
N ARG A 53 0.33 -1.12 -2.24
CA ARG A 53 0.63 0.31 -2.10
C ARG A 53 -0.04 1.08 -3.23
N PHE A 54 -0.70 2.18 -2.89
CA PHE A 54 -1.21 3.16 -3.84
C PHE A 54 -0.39 4.44 -3.74
N GLY A 55 0.11 4.94 -4.85
CA GLY A 55 0.62 6.31 -4.89
C GLY A 55 -0.53 7.29 -4.67
N GLY A 56 -0.33 8.33 -3.86
CA GLY A 56 -1.34 9.37 -3.62
C GLY A 56 -1.84 10.00 -4.92
N ALA A 57 -1.01 10.08 -5.96
CA ALA A 57 -1.40 10.55 -7.29
C ALA A 57 -2.51 9.71 -7.96
N GLU A 58 -2.67 8.44 -7.58
CA GLU A 58 -3.74 7.55 -8.05
C GLU A 58 -5.09 7.93 -7.45
N LEU A 59 -5.09 8.62 -6.30
CA LEU A 59 -6.28 8.85 -5.47
C LEU A 59 -6.83 10.29 -5.52
N ILE A 60 -6.19 11.21 -6.25
CA ILE A 60 -6.54 12.65 -6.25
C ILE A 60 -7.38 13.05 -7.48
N LYS A 61 -7.70 12.14 -8.39
CA LYS A 61 -8.41 12.45 -9.66
C LYS A 61 -9.72 11.68 -9.80
N ASP A 62 -10.55 12.05 -10.77
CA ASP A 62 -11.83 11.41 -11.09
C ASP A 62 -11.75 9.88 -11.30
N ARG A 63 -10.54 9.35 -11.54
CA ARG A 63 -10.29 7.91 -11.71
C ARG A 63 -10.06 7.14 -10.41
N ALA A 64 -9.90 7.82 -9.26
CA ALA A 64 -9.61 7.21 -7.97
C ALA A 64 -10.65 6.13 -7.60
N ASN A 65 -11.94 6.45 -7.73
CA ASN A 65 -13.02 5.51 -7.44
C ASN A 65 -12.95 4.25 -8.31
N LYS A 66 -12.60 4.40 -9.59
CA LYS A 66 -12.45 3.25 -10.49
C LYS A 66 -11.23 2.40 -10.12
N VAL A 67 -10.09 3.02 -9.83
CA VAL A 67 -8.87 2.30 -9.41
C VAL A 67 -9.13 1.49 -8.14
N LEU A 68 -9.77 2.10 -7.14
CA LEU A 68 -10.10 1.41 -5.89
C LEU A 68 -11.12 0.29 -6.11
N ALA A 69 -12.20 0.53 -6.87
CA ALA A 69 -13.20 -0.49 -7.17
C ALA A 69 -12.57 -1.70 -7.88
N ASP A 70 -11.84 -1.45 -8.97
CA ASP A 70 -11.19 -2.51 -9.75
C ASP A 70 -10.18 -3.30 -8.89
N PHE A 71 -9.48 -2.65 -7.96
CA PHE A 71 -8.56 -3.30 -7.04
C PHE A 71 -9.30 -4.18 -6.03
N PHE A 72 -10.34 -3.66 -5.37
CA PHE A 72 -11.06 -4.42 -4.34
C PHE A 72 -11.84 -5.59 -4.94
N ASP A 73 -12.32 -5.48 -6.18
CA ASP A 73 -12.92 -6.61 -6.91
C ASP A 73 -11.89 -7.74 -7.12
N GLN A 74 -10.69 -7.40 -7.61
CA GLN A 74 -9.59 -8.37 -7.79
C GLN A 74 -9.11 -8.95 -6.46
N LEU A 75 -9.02 -8.13 -5.42
CA LEU A 75 -8.63 -8.57 -4.08
C LEU A 75 -9.66 -9.55 -3.53
N ALA A 76 -10.96 -9.23 -3.64
CA ALA A 76 -12.03 -10.11 -3.18
C ALA A 76 -12.02 -11.44 -3.93
N GLU A 77 -11.79 -11.44 -5.25
CA GLU A 77 -11.68 -12.67 -6.04
C GLU A 77 -10.49 -13.53 -5.59
N ARG A 78 -9.33 -12.92 -5.32
CA ARG A 78 -8.14 -13.61 -4.82
C ARG A 78 -8.31 -14.18 -3.40
N MET A 79 -9.12 -13.54 -2.58
CA MET A 79 -9.33 -13.91 -1.17
C MET A 79 -10.49 -14.90 -0.96
N ARG A 80 -11.20 -15.28 -2.03
CA ARG A 80 -12.15 -16.41 -2.01
C ARG A 80 -11.43 -17.74 -1.82
#